data_AF-A0A2V2CV88-F1
#
_entry.id   AF-A0A2V2CV88-F1
#
_cell.length_a   1.000
_cell.length_b   1.000
_cell.length_c   1.000
_cell.angle_alpha   90.00
_cell.angle_beta   90.00
_cell.angle_gamma   90.00
#
_symmetry.space_group_name_H-M   'P 1'
#
loop_
_entity.id
_entity.type
_entity.pdbx_description
1 polymer ?
#
loop_
_entity_poly.entity_id
_entity_poly.type
_entity_poly.pdbx_seq_one_letter_code
_entity_poly.pdbx_strand_id
1 'polypeptide(L)'
;MGVFDEYAAIRSRIEAAVETALAGPIARGLKDEIKTKARENVYSYGPKFVSRRMEAGGLIADGNLISTAKGMELTVDNVTGLQNLYGGGDSNLLPPIVEGGVANYHMPGAREFMEPALKEYVASGNAAEAIADALRENGFEVV
;
A
#
# COMPACT_ATOMS: atom_id res chain seq x y z
N MET A 1 25.03 -7.82 -33.89
CA MET A 1 24.17 -7.10 -32.94
C MET A 1 24.60 -5.66 -32.97
N GLY A 2 23.68 -4.72 -33.18
CA GLY A 2 24.01 -3.29 -33.16
C GLY A 2 23.95 -2.73 -31.75
N VAL A 3 24.63 -1.61 -31.51
CA VAL A 3 24.61 -0.89 -30.23
C VAL A 3 23.17 -0.58 -29.75
N PHE A 4 22.26 -0.33 -30.70
CA PHE A 4 20.84 -0.11 -30.40
C PHE A 4 20.13 -1.34 -29.83
N ASP A 5 20.47 -2.54 -30.31
CA ASP A 5 19.87 -3.80 -29.82
C ASP A 5 20.34 -4.08 -28.39
N GLU A 6 21.63 -3.85 -28.12
CA GLU A 6 22.22 -4.01 -26.78
C GLU A 6 21.62 -3.01 -25.78
N TYR A 7 21.46 -1.75 -26.19
CA TYR A 7 20.80 -0.74 -25.37
C TYR A 7 19.36 -1.10 -25.04
N ALA A 8 18.58 -1.55 -26.03
CA ALA A 8 17.21 -1.97 -25.82
C ALA A 8 17.11 -3.17 -24.86
N ALA A 9 18.03 -4.13 -24.98
CA ALA A 9 18.10 -5.29 -24.09
C ALA A 9 18.42 -4.90 -22.64
N ILE A 10 19.39 -3.98 -22.43
CA ILE A 10 19.73 -3.47 -21.10
C ILE A 10 18.54 -2.75 -20.47
N ARG A 11 17.91 -1.84 -21.22
CA ARG A 11 16.73 -1.10 -20.76
C ARG A 11 15.61 -2.05 -20.35
N SER A 12 15.31 -3.04 -21.18
CA SER A 12 14.28 -4.03 -20.89
C SER A 12 14.56 -4.82 -19.60
N ARG A 13 15.82 -5.17 -19.34
CA ARG A 13 16.22 -5.84 -18.08
C ARG A 13 16.06 -4.94 -16.86
N ILE A 14 16.38 -3.66 -16.97
CA ILE A 14 16.17 -2.69 -15.88
C ILE A 14 14.68 -2.54 -15.59
N GLU A 15 13.86 -2.36 -16.64
CA GLU A 15 12.41 -2.23 -16.51
C GLU A 15 11.80 -3.47 -15.83
N ALA A 16 12.21 -4.68 -16.24
CA ALA A 16 11.75 -5.92 -15.64
C ALA A 16 12.18 -6.08 -14.16
N ALA A 17 13.41 -5.68 -13.81
CA ALA A 17 13.89 -5.70 -12.43
C ALA A 17 13.06 -4.76 -11.53
N VAL A 18 12.81 -3.54 -12.00
CA VAL A 18 12.00 -2.55 -11.29
C VAL A 18 10.56 -3.04 -11.13
N GLU A 19 9.95 -3.56 -12.19
CA GLU A 19 8.58 -4.09 -12.14
C GLU A 19 8.45 -5.26 -11.15
N THR A 20 9.45 -6.14 -11.10
CA THR A 20 9.53 -7.24 -10.12
C THR A 20 9.62 -6.71 -8.70
N ALA A 21 10.46 -5.70 -8.44
CA ALA A 21 10.58 -5.05 -7.14
C ALA A 21 9.26 -4.40 -6.70
N LEU A 22 8.61 -3.68 -7.61
CA LEU A 22 7.33 -3.00 -7.37
C LEU A 22 6.23 -4.00 -7.01
N ALA A 23 6.07 -5.06 -7.81
CA ALA A 23 5.03 -6.06 -7.63
C ALA A 23 5.24 -6.97 -6.40
N GLY A 24 6.48 -7.15 -5.97
CA GLY A 24 6.85 -8.04 -4.87
C GLY A 24 7.17 -7.31 -3.56
N PRO A 25 8.47 -7.07 -3.28
CA PRO A 25 8.92 -6.56 -1.98
C PRO A 25 8.35 -5.18 -1.65
N ILE A 26 8.27 -4.26 -2.61
CA ILE A 26 7.78 -2.90 -2.38
C ILE A 26 6.29 -2.90 -2.06
N ALA A 27 5.48 -3.62 -2.86
CA ALA A 27 4.05 -3.78 -2.58
C ALA A 27 3.79 -4.38 -1.20
N ARG A 28 4.57 -5.40 -0.79
CA ARG A 28 4.43 -6.00 0.54
C ARG A 28 4.81 -5.03 1.65
N GLY A 29 5.98 -4.40 1.54
CA GLY A 29 6.48 -3.47 2.54
C GLY A 29 5.56 -2.26 2.73
N LEU A 30 5.06 -1.68 1.64
CA LEU A 30 4.11 -0.58 1.72
C LEU A 30 2.78 -1.00 2.37
N LYS A 31 2.26 -2.19 2.06
CA LYS A 31 1.07 -2.71 2.74
C LYS A 31 1.29 -2.88 4.23
N ASP A 32 2.46 -3.36 4.64
CA ASP A 32 2.79 -3.52 6.06
C ASP A 32 2.90 -2.17 6.77
N GLU A 33 3.48 -1.15 6.12
CA GLU A 33 3.51 0.22 6.65
C GLU A 33 2.10 0.83 6.78
N ILE A 34 1.24 0.61 5.78
CA ILE A 34 -0.18 1.00 5.83
C ILE A 34 -0.87 0.35 7.05
N LYS A 35 -0.59 -0.92 7.33
CA LYS A 35 -1.14 -1.60 8.52
C LYS A 35 -0.61 -0.98 9.81
N THR A 36 0.67 -0.63 9.87
CA THR A 36 1.27 0.06 11.02
C THR A 36 0.58 1.40 11.26
N LYS A 37 0.48 2.26 10.26
CA LYS A 37 -0.19 3.57 10.40
C LYS A 37 -1.67 3.44 10.70
N ALA A 38 -2.37 2.47 10.14
CA ALA A 38 -3.77 2.21 10.49
C ALA A 38 -3.89 1.78 11.97
N ARG A 39 -2.96 0.99 12.51
CA ARG A 39 -2.95 0.65 13.94
C ARG A 39 -2.70 1.87 14.82
N GLU A 40 -1.75 2.71 14.46
CA GLU A 40 -1.38 3.93 15.19
C GLU A 40 -2.49 5.00 15.16
N ASN A 41 -3.07 5.24 13.98
CA ASN A 41 -3.96 6.39 13.79
C ASN A 41 -5.44 6.00 13.90
N VAL A 42 -5.82 4.80 13.44
CA VAL A 42 -7.21 4.35 13.45
C VAL A 42 -7.51 3.49 14.66
N TYR A 43 -6.63 2.53 14.97
CA TYR A 43 -6.86 1.50 15.99
C TYR A 43 -6.23 1.73 17.36
N SER A 44 -5.60 2.88 17.60
CA SER A 44 -4.91 3.21 18.85
C SER A 44 -5.80 3.33 20.09
N TYR A 45 -7.14 3.33 19.92
CA TYR A 45 -8.08 3.44 21.02
C TYR A 45 -9.26 2.49 20.88
N GLY A 46 -9.82 2.10 22.03
CA GLY A 46 -10.97 1.20 22.10
C GLY A 46 -12.23 1.80 21.46
N PRO A 47 -12.98 1.04 20.65
CA PRO A 47 -14.23 1.54 20.07
C PRO A 47 -15.28 1.79 21.17
N LYS A 48 -16.05 2.88 21.03
CA LYS A 48 -17.18 3.17 21.95
C LYS A 48 -18.38 2.24 21.72
N PHE A 49 -18.53 1.70 20.51
CA PHE A 49 -19.55 0.72 20.16
C PHE A 49 -18.95 -0.28 19.14
N VAL A 50 -19.17 -1.57 19.38
CA VAL A 50 -18.84 -2.73 18.51
C VAL A 50 -17.34 -3.05 18.35
N SER A 51 -17.01 -4.33 18.17
CA SER A 51 -15.65 -4.76 17.81
C SER A 51 -15.28 -4.29 16.40
N ARG A 52 -14.01 -3.92 16.22
CA ARG A 52 -13.47 -3.53 14.91
C ARG A 52 -13.01 -4.77 14.19
N ARG A 53 -13.30 -4.86 12.88
CA ARG A 53 -12.87 -6.00 12.05
C ARG A 53 -11.35 -6.16 12.01
N MET A 54 -10.58 -5.06 11.98
CA MET A 54 -9.11 -5.09 11.91
C MET A 54 -8.63 -6.06 10.82
N GLU A 55 -7.93 -7.15 11.16
CA GLU A 55 -7.50 -8.20 10.23
C GLU A 55 -8.66 -9.05 9.68
N ALA A 56 -9.79 -9.15 10.40
CA ALA A 56 -10.98 -9.89 9.99
C ALA A 56 -11.86 -9.09 9.00
N GLY A 57 -11.27 -8.63 7.91
CA GLY A 57 -11.93 -7.88 6.84
C GLY A 57 -12.08 -6.38 7.07
N GLY A 58 -11.25 -5.78 7.95
CA GLY A 58 -11.17 -4.34 8.17
C GLY A 58 -10.06 -3.67 7.34
N LEU A 59 -9.63 -2.48 7.78
CA LEU A 59 -8.68 -1.63 7.04
C LEU A 59 -7.29 -2.24 6.89
N ILE A 60 -6.95 -3.21 7.75
CA ILE A 60 -5.64 -3.88 7.77
C ILE A 60 -5.73 -5.35 7.34
N ALA A 61 -6.88 -5.78 6.82
CA ALA A 61 -7.04 -7.10 6.25
C ALA A 61 -6.31 -7.17 4.91
N ASP A 62 -5.48 -8.19 4.71
CA ASP A 62 -4.67 -8.35 3.49
C ASP A 62 -5.54 -8.34 2.22
N GLY A 63 -6.71 -8.97 2.26
CA GLY A 63 -7.63 -9.02 1.14
C GLY A 63 -8.24 -7.67 0.74
N ASN A 64 -8.14 -6.65 1.59
CA ASN A 64 -8.63 -5.30 1.29
C ASN A 64 -7.51 -4.35 0.83
N LEU A 65 -6.24 -4.74 0.91
CA LEU A 65 -5.10 -3.96 0.43
C LEU A 65 -4.68 -4.47 -0.94
N ILE A 66 -5.21 -3.85 -1.99
CA ILE A 66 -4.98 -4.27 -3.37
C ILE A 66 -3.80 -3.49 -3.93
N SER A 67 -2.79 -4.21 -4.41
CA SER A 67 -1.62 -3.61 -5.05
C SER A 67 -1.65 -3.88 -6.55
N THR A 68 -1.43 -2.85 -7.35
CA THR A 68 -1.28 -2.94 -8.80
C THR A 68 0.04 -2.32 -9.18
N ALA A 69 0.94 -3.12 -9.76
CA ALA A 69 2.16 -2.63 -10.40
C ALA A 69 1.92 -2.54 -11.90
N LYS A 70 2.25 -1.42 -12.52
CA LYS A 70 2.14 -1.21 -13.96
C LYS A 70 3.33 -0.39 -14.45
N GLY A 71 4.26 -1.05 -15.14
CA GLY A 71 5.51 -0.41 -15.53
C GLY A 71 6.32 -0.02 -14.29
N MET A 72 6.62 1.27 -14.14
CA MET A 72 7.40 1.81 -13.02
C MET A 72 6.54 2.41 -11.90
N GLU A 73 5.23 2.18 -11.92
CA GLU A 73 4.30 2.70 -10.93
C GLU A 73 3.69 1.56 -10.10
N LEU A 74 3.62 1.77 -8.79
CA LEU A 74 2.89 0.93 -7.85
C LEU A 74 1.77 1.74 -7.23
N THR A 75 0.55 1.24 -7.32
CA THR A 75 -0.61 1.76 -6.60
C THR A 75 -1.03 0.74 -5.54
N VAL A 76 -1.32 1.21 -4.33
CA VAL A 76 -1.92 0.39 -3.26
C VAL A 76 -3.20 1.04 -2.79
N ASP A 77 -4.32 0.38 -3.06
CA ASP A 77 -5.66 0.83 -2.70
C ASP A 77 -6.18 0.05 -1.50
N ASN A 78 -6.96 0.72 -0.66
CA ASN A 78 -7.73 0.08 0.39
C ASN A 78 -9.20 0.00 -0.02
N VAL A 79 -9.69 -1.21 -0.31
CA VAL A 79 -11.07 -1.44 -0.78
C VAL A 79 -12.01 -1.90 0.34
N THR A 80 -11.65 -1.62 1.60
CA THR A 80 -12.48 -2.00 2.75
C THR A 80 -13.85 -1.33 2.66
N GLY A 81 -14.91 -2.11 2.47
CA GLY A 81 -16.28 -1.61 2.53
C GLY A 81 -16.74 -1.29 3.96
N LEU A 82 -17.87 -0.60 4.11
CA LEU A 82 -18.48 -0.35 5.42
C LEU A 82 -18.90 -1.65 6.13
N GLN A 83 -18.96 -1.59 7.46
CA GLN A 83 -19.46 -2.68 8.29
C GLN A 83 -20.99 -2.55 8.41
N ASN A 84 -21.72 -3.28 7.58
CA ASN A 84 -23.19 -3.28 7.57
C ASN A 84 -23.74 -4.17 8.70
N LEU A 85 -23.71 -3.65 9.94
CA LEU A 85 -24.17 -4.36 11.14
C LEU A 85 -25.67 -4.70 11.17
N TYR A 86 -26.47 -4.04 10.33
CA TYR A 86 -27.93 -4.17 10.31
C TYR A 86 -28.49 -4.50 8.92
N GLY A 87 -27.69 -5.11 8.03
CA GLY A 87 -28.17 -5.59 6.72
C GLY A 87 -28.35 -4.51 5.65
N GLY A 88 -27.66 -3.37 5.78
CA GLY A 88 -27.61 -2.34 4.73
C GLY A 88 -26.75 -2.77 3.54
N GLY A 89 -27.11 -2.29 2.34
CA GLY A 89 -26.36 -2.51 1.10
C GLY A 89 -25.40 -1.37 0.77
N ASP A 90 -24.91 -0.63 1.77
CA ASP A 90 -24.02 0.50 1.53
C ASP A 90 -22.69 0.00 0.96
N SER A 91 -22.43 0.34 -0.29
CA SER A 91 -21.23 0.00 -1.06
C SER A 91 -20.10 1.01 -0.87
N ASN A 92 -20.28 2.02 -0.01
CA ASN A 92 -19.25 3.00 0.30
C ASN A 92 -18.02 2.33 0.91
N LEU A 93 -16.86 2.88 0.55
CA LEU A 93 -15.57 2.48 1.11
C LEU A 93 -15.32 3.19 2.44
N LEU A 94 -14.76 2.46 3.39
CA LEU A 94 -14.40 2.94 4.72
C LEU A 94 -13.19 3.90 4.73
N PRO A 95 -12.13 3.74 3.91
CA PRO A 95 -10.96 4.62 3.97
C PRO A 95 -11.27 6.11 3.74
N PRO A 96 -12.02 6.54 2.70
CA PRO A 96 -12.34 7.97 2.51
C PRO A 96 -13.10 8.56 3.70
N ILE A 97 -13.91 7.76 4.38
CA ILE A 97 -14.68 8.16 5.55
C ILE A 97 -13.76 8.40 6.75
N VAL A 98 -12.83 7.47 6.99
CA VAL A 98 -11.88 7.51 8.11
C VAL A 98 -10.80 8.58 7.90
N GLU A 99 -10.19 8.62 6.72
CA GLU A 99 -9.16 9.59 6.39
C GLU A 99 -9.75 11.00 6.28
N GLY A 100 -10.96 11.15 5.73
CA GLY A 100 -11.62 12.45 5.60
C GLY A 100 -12.32 12.95 6.88
N GLY A 101 -12.42 12.13 7.93
CA GLY A 101 -13.04 12.57 9.18
C GLY A 101 -14.53 12.88 9.06
N VAL A 102 -15.28 12.10 8.27
CA VAL A 102 -16.67 12.46 7.89
C VAL A 102 -17.58 12.55 9.13
N ALA A 103 -18.15 13.73 9.35
CA ALA A 103 -18.92 14.07 10.55
C ALA A 103 -20.12 13.14 10.81
N ASN A 104 -20.79 12.66 9.75
CA ASN A 104 -21.94 11.76 9.83
C ASN A 104 -21.63 10.41 10.47
N TYR A 105 -20.35 10.04 10.57
CA TYR A 105 -19.90 8.79 11.21
C TYR A 105 -19.46 8.99 12.66
N HIS A 106 -19.72 10.17 13.25
CA HIS A 106 -19.48 10.52 14.65
C HIS A 106 -18.08 10.15 15.16
N MET A 107 -17.08 10.31 14.29
CA MET A 107 -15.69 10.11 14.64
C MET A 107 -15.07 11.37 15.24
N PRO A 108 -14.04 11.24 16.10
CA PRO A 108 -13.37 12.40 16.70
C PRO A 108 -12.68 13.32 15.68
N GLY A 109 -12.37 12.82 14.48
CA GLY A 109 -11.73 13.57 13.41
C GLY A 109 -11.14 12.65 12.34
N ALA A 110 -10.50 13.28 11.36
CA ALA A 110 -9.71 12.64 10.31
C ALA A 110 -8.58 11.80 10.90
N ARG A 111 -8.37 10.62 10.34
CA ARG A 111 -7.33 9.67 10.75
C ARG A 111 -6.66 9.11 9.51
N GLU A 112 -5.81 9.94 8.92
CA GLU A 112 -5.00 9.60 7.77
C GLU A 112 -4.02 8.47 8.11
N PHE A 113 -3.85 7.52 7.20
CA PHE A 113 -2.91 6.41 7.37
C PHE A 113 -2.28 5.95 6.06
N MET A 114 -2.94 6.15 4.91
CA MET A 114 -2.41 5.78 3.59
C MET A 114 -1.25 6.68 3.16
N GLU A 115 -1.46 8.00 3.12
CA GLU A 115 -0.42 8.95 2.73
C GLU A 115 0.74 9.02 3.74
N PRO A 116 0.50 9.05 5.07
CA PRO A 116 1.58 8.93 6.04
C PRO A 116 2.42 7.66 5.87
N ALA A 117 1.79 6.52 5.59
CA ALA A 117 2.51 5.26 5.36
C ALA A 117 3.38 5.33 4.11
N LEU A 118 2.87 5.89 3.01
CA LEU A 118 3.65 6.08 1.80
C LEU A 118 4.89 6.95 2.06
N LYS A 119 4.70 8.09 2.74
CA LYS A 119 5.80 9.01 3.06
C LYS A 119 6.86 8.33 3.92
N GLU A 120 6.44 7.59 4.95
CA GLU A 120 7.36 6.89 5.86
C GLU A 120 8.10 5.76 5.16
N TYR A 121 7.40 4.95 4.36
CA TYR A 121 8.00 3.85 3.62
C TYR A 121 9.01 4.32 2.56
N VAL A 122 8.77 5.46 1.91
CA VAL A 122 9.72 6.07 0.98
C VAL A 122 10.91 6.67 1.74
N ALA A 123 10.65 7.38 2.84
CA ALA A 123 11.69 8.03 3.64
C ALA A 123 12.63 7.03 4.34
N SER A 124 12.17 5.82 4.65
CA SER A 124 12.99 4.78 5.27
C SER A 124 14.07 4.22 4.35
N GLY A 125 13.97 4.45 3.04
CA GLY A 125 14.89 3.88 2.05
C GLY A 125 14.56 2.44 1.63
N ASN A 126 13.57 1.79 2.26
CA ASN A 126 13.19 0.40 1.97
C ASN A 126 12.85 0.18 0.49
N ALA A 127 12.15 1.14 -0.14
CA ALA A 127 11.83 1.06 -1.56
C ALA A 127 13.08 1.11 -2.45
N ALA A 128 14.05 1.96 -2.10
CA ALA A 128 15.30 2.10 -2.84
C ALA A 128 16.16 0.84 -2.70
N GLU A 129 16.25 0.27 -1.50
CA GLU A 129 16.95 -0.98 -1.24
C GLU A 129 16.34 -2.14 -2.02
N ALA A 130 15.01 -2.28 -2.03
CA ALA A 130 14.31 -3.31 -2.80
C ALA A 130 14.56 -3.21 -4.32
N ILE A 131 14.65 -1.99 -4.86
CA ILE A 131 15.03 -1.78 -6.28
C ILE A 131 16.49 -2.16 -6.50
N ALA A 132 17.40 -1.74 -5.62
CA ALA A 132 18.82 -2.06 -5.73
C ALA A 132 19.05 -3.57 -5.71
N ASP A 133 18.36 -4.30 -4.82
CA ASP A 133 18.44 -5.75 -4.73
C ASP A 133 17.91 -6.43 -6.00
N ALA A 134 16.76 -6.00 -6.51
CA ALA A 134 16.22 -6.53 -7.77
C ALA A 134 17.16 -6.27 -8.96
N LEU A 135 17.84 -5.12 -8.99
CA LEU A 135 18.85 -4.81 -10.00
C LEU A 135 20.09 -5.71 -9.86
N ARG A 136 20.58 -5.95 -8.65
CA ARG A 136 21.70 -6.86 -8.37
C ARG A 136 21.37 -8.31 -8.76
N GLU A 137 20.17 -8.79 -8.44
CA GLU A 137 19.68 -10.10 -8.87
C GLU A 137 19.62 -10.22 -10.40
N ASN A 138 19.39 -9.10 -11.09
CA ASN A 138 19.44 -9.01 -12.54
C ASN A 138 20.84 -8.71 -13.10
N GLY A 139 21.90 -8.82 -12.29
CA GLY A 139 23.29 -8.74 -12.72
C GLY A 139 23.82 -7.32 -12.94
N PHE A 140 23.15 -6.30 -12.40
CA PHE A 140 23.64 -4.94 -12.37
C PHE A 140 24.47 -4.67 -11.10
N GLU A 141 25.56 -3.93 -11.25
CA GLU A 141 26.31 -3.41 -10.11
C GLU A 141 25.67 -2.10 -9.64
N VAL A 142 25.20 -2.08 -8.40
CA VAL A 142 24.54 -0.91 -7.78
C VAL A 142 25.27 -0.61 -6.47
N VAL A 143 25.92 0.57 -6.44
CA VAL A 143 26.72 1.09 -5.32
C VAL A 143 25.88 2.01 -4.45
#